data_AF-A0A1L9S769-F1
#
_entry.id   AF-A0A1L9S769-F1
#
_cell.length_a   1.000
_cell.length_b   1.000
_cell.length_c   1.000
_cell.angle_alpha   90.00
_cell.angle_beta   90.00
_cell.angle_gamma   90.00
#
_symmetry.space_group_name_H-M   'P 1'
#
loop_
_entity.id
_entity.type
_entity.pdbx_description
1 polymer ?
#
loop_
_entity_poly.entity_id
_entity_poly.type
_entity_poly.pdbx_seq_one_letter_code
_entity_poly.pdbx_strand_id
1 'polypeptide(L)'
;MVQSGREAFSTLHSSDFNATLRFSQQAPSILSQQHGSSANIFSIPTAENPEQHVAMEMLLLACLRAGDDKSAKLCLEQLSQRFGPSNEKIMGLRGLYKEATAEKMSDLEDCLREYDRILAEDPVNMPVRKRRVAILRSMSRPLDAISALVELLEAVPTDAEAWCELADLYQSQGMSSQAIFSIEEALLISPHSWNLHALAGELLYIGASSAEVDTSTCRLISRSIRLFSRSIELCENYLRGYYGLALATSFLLEKQSLLSISQNDSSFDTQSLPTLQKLNAFAIKKLHDLVKSRSSEYDEWEYSQSELIAAKGLLDRLKESAA
;
A
#
# COMPACT_ATOMS: atom_id res chain seq x y z
N MET A 1 -25.82 -4.34 13.57
CA MET A 1 -24.57 -3.91 14.22
C MET A 1 -23.42 -4.90 14.01
N VAL A 2 -23.61 -6.22 14.19
CA VAL A 2 -22.53 -7.22 14.01
C VAL A 2 -22.12 -7.43 12.54
N GLN A 3 -23.05 -7.32 11.58
CA GLN A 3 -22.73 -7.39 10.14
C GLN A 3 -22.01 -6.13 9.62
N SER A 4 -22.34 -4.94 10.13
CA SER A 4 -21.74 -3.68 9.67
C SER A 4 -20.29 -3.50 10.12
N GLY A 5 -19.86 -4.13 11.22
CA GLY A 5 -18.46 -4.08 11.68
C GLY A 5 -17.48 -4.89 10.82
N ARG A 6 -17.93 -6.04 10.28
CA ARG A 6 -17.11 -6.87 9.37
C ARG A 6 -17.03 -6.27 7.97
N GLU A 7 -18.11 -5.67 7.48
CA GLU A 7 -18.11 -4.90 6.23
C GLU A 7 -17.28 -3.62 6.37
N ALA A 8 -17.28 -2.97 7.55
CA ALA A 8 -16.42 -1.81 7.79
C ALA A 8 -14.92 -2.17 7.78
N PHE A 9 -14.56 -3.39 8.19
CA PHE A 9 -13.16 -3.86 8.24
C PHE A 9 -12.59 -4.05 6.84
N SER A 10 -13.42 -4.46 5.86
CA SER A 10 -13.02 -4.52 4.46
C SER A 10 -13.01 -3.14 3.79
N THR A 11 -13.83 -2.18 4.23
CA THR A 11 -13.95 -0.85 3.60
C THR A 11 -12.88 0.17 3.98
N LEU A 12 -12.15 -0.03 5.09
CA LEU A 12 -11.06 0.90 5.49
C LEU A 12 -9.69 0.50 4.94
N HIS A 13 -9.52 -0.79 4.61
CA HIS A 13 -8.40 -1.29 3.80
C HIS A 13 -8.68 -1.23 2.30
N SER A 14 -9.94 -1.07 1.90
CA SER A 14 -10.25 -0.66 0.54
C SER A 14 -10.03 0.86 0.41
N SER A 15 -9.49 1.27 -0.73
CA SER A 15 -9.39 2.66 -1.15
C SER A 15 -10.76 3.29 -1.46
N ASP A 16 -11.85 2.80 -0.85
CA ASP A 16 -13.21 3.23 -1.15
C ASP A 16 -13.56 4.50 -0.37
N PHE A 17 -13.24 5.64 -0.97
CA PHE A 17 -13.57 6.97 -0.44
C PHE A 17 -15.07 7.15 -0.22
N ASN A 18 -15.92 6.64 -1.13
CA ASN A 18 -17.38 6.73 -1.03
C ASN A 18 -17.93 5.91 0.13
N ALA A 19 -17.43 4.68 0.34
CA ALA A 19 -17.79 3.91 1.53
C ALA A 19 -17.28 4.59 2.81
N THR A 20 -16.05 5.11 2.80
CA THR A 20 -15.48 5.86 3.92
C THR A 20 -16.32 7.10 4.27
N LEU A 21 -16.78 7.84 3.26
CA LEU A 21 -17.62 9.03 3.40
C LEU A 21 -19.03 8.68 3.91
N ARG A 22 -19.65 7.62 3.38
CA ARG A 22 -20.95 7.14 3.89
C ARG A 22 -20.85 6.70 5.33
N PHE A 23 -19.74 6.07 5.71
CA PHE A 23 -19.50 5.64 7.08
C PHE A 23 -19.28 6.85 8.00
N SER A 24 -18.49 7.85 7.59
CA SER A 24 -18.29 9.07 8.39
C SER A 24 -19.57 9.89 8.57
N GLN A 25 -20.46 9.92 7.57
CA GLN A 25 -21.77 10.58 7.67
C GLN A 25 -22.68 9.97 8.75
N GLN A 26 -22.44 8.71 9.13
CA GLN A 26 -23.17 8.04 10.22
C GLN A 26 -22.59 8.37 11.60
N ALA A 27 -21.45 9.06 11.69
CA ALA A 27 -20.79 9.34 12.96
C ALA A 27 -21.69 10.06 13.98
N PRO A 28 -22.48 11.11 13.63
CA PRO A 28 -23.32 11.80 14.61
C PRO A 28 -24.40 10.90 15.22
N SER A 29 -24.96 9.95 14.45
CA SER A 29 -25.97 9.01 14.95
C SER A 29 -25.34 7.92 15.82
N ILE A 30 -24.16 7.42 15.45
CA ILE A 30 -23.41 6.42 16.24
C ILE A 30 -22.98 7.01 17.59
N LEU A 31 -22.47 8.24 17.58
CA LEU A 31 -21.98 8.92 18.78
C LEU A 31 -23.13 9.34 19.71
N SER A 32 -24.27 9.78 19.17
CA SER A 32 -25.44 10.18 19.98
C SER A 32 -26.16 8.99 20.64
N GLN A 33 -26.23 7.83 19.98
CA GLN A 33 -26.85 6.62 20.56
C GLN A 33 -26.13 6.12 21.82
N GLN A 34 -24.83 6.36 21.95
CA GLN A 34 -24.04 5.94 23.12
C GLN A 34 -24.27 6.86 24.35
N HIS A 35 -24.54 8.15 24.12
CA HIS A 35 -24.90 9.09 25.19
C HIS A 35 -26.35 8.89 25.71
N GLY A 36 -27.25 8.33 24.90
CA GLY A 36 -28.64 8.05 25.30
C GLY A 36 -28.80 6.90 26.33
N SER A 37 -27.82 5.99 26.43
CA SER A 37 -27.87 4.85 27.38
C SER A 37 -27.21 5.12 28.73
N SER A 38 -26.60 6.29 28.94
CA SER A 38 -25.86 6.63 30.17
C SER A 38 -26.67 7.40 31.21
N ALA A 39 -27.98 7.63 30.99
CA ALA A 39 -28.86 8.33 31.93
C ALA A 39 -29.41 7.46 33.09
N ASN A 40 -28.89 6.24 33.29
CA ASN A 40 -29.20 5.42 34.47
C ASN A 40 -27.95 5.27 35.34
N ILE A 41 -27.95 6.00 36.46
CA ILE A 41 -26.87 6.14 37.46
C ILE A 41 -26.54 4.83 38.20
N PHE A 42 -27.16 3.69 37.84
CA PHE A 42 -26.96 2.38 38.48
C PHE A 42 -26.89 1.20 37.50
N SER A 43 -26.28 1.39 36.33
CA SER A 43 -26.05 0.28 35.40
C SER A 43 -24.66 -0.32 35.60
N ILE A 44 -24.64 -1.59 36.02
CA ILE A 44 -23.50 -2.51 35.97
C ILE A 44 -22.76 -2.32 34.63
N PRO A 45 -21.41 -2.37 34.57
CA PRO A 45 -20.69 -2.23 33.31
C PRO A 45 -21.22 -3.29 32.34
N THR A 46 -21.97 -2.85 31.34
CA THR A 46 -22.42 -3.73 30.25
C THR A 46 -21.18 -4.36 29.65
N ALA A 47 -21.22 -5.67 29.44
CA ALA A 47 -20.12 -6.47 28.93
C ALA A 47 -19.34 -5.71 27.84
N GLU A 48 -18.07 -5.46 28.11
CA GLU A 48 -17.18 -4.71 27.24
C GLU A 48 -17.13 -5.42 25.88
N ASN A 49 -17.48 -4.71 24.82
CA ASN A 49 -17.36 -5.23 23.46
C ASN A 49 -16.09 -4.65 22.83
N PRO A 50 -14.98 -5.41 22.74
CA PRO A 50 -13.78 -4.99 22.01
C PRO A 50 -14.08 -4.51 20.59
N GLU A 51 -15.09 -5.11 19.96
CA GLU A 51 -15.58 -4.74 18.63
C GLU A 51 -16.07 -3.28 18.55
N GLN A 52 -16.63 -2.75 19.64
CA GLN A 52 -17.12 -1.36 19.69
C GLN A 52 -15.96 -0.35 19.68
N HIS A 53 -14.84 -0.67 20.31
CA HIS A 53 -13.67 0.21 20.34
C HIS A 53 -12.92 0.19 19.01
N VAL A 54 -12.81 -0.98 18.38
CA VAL A 54 -12.29 -1.11 17.02
C VAL A 54 -13.17 -0.32 16.04
N ALA A 55 -14.50 -0.43 16.15
CA ALA A 55 -15.42 0.37 15.34
C ALA A 55 -15.28 1.88 15.57
N MET A 56 -14.99 2.31 16.81
CA MET A 56 -14.77 3.72 17.13
C MET A 56 -13.46 4.26 16.53
N GLU A 57 -12.38 3.47 16.58
CA GLU A 57 -11.13 3.80 15.90
C GLU A 57 -11.33 3.90 14.38
N MET A 58 -12.04 2.94 13.81
CA MET A 58 -12.39 2.95 12.39
C MET A 58 -13.22 4.18 12.01
N LEU A 59 -14.17 4.57 12.85
CA LEU A 59 -14.97 5.79 12.65
C LEU A 59 -14.11 7.05 12.73
N LEU A 60 -13.19 7.14 13.69
CA LEU A 60 -12.21 8.22 13.78
C LEU A 60 -11.41 8.36 12.48
N LEU A 61 -10.85 7.27 11.98
CA LEU A 61 -10.07 7.26 10.73
C LEU A 61 -10.92 7.69 9.53
N ALA A 62 -12.17 7.24 9.45
CA ALA A 62 -13.09 7.62 8.39
C ALA A 62 -13.48 9.11 8.46
N CYS A 63 -13.75 9.63 9.65
CA CYS A 63 -14.04 11.05 9.87
C CYS A 63 -12.85 11.93 9.48
N LEU A 64 -11.63 11.57 9.86
CA LEU A 64 -10.42 12.30 9.46
C LEU A 64 -10.23 12.32 7.94
N ARG A 65 -10.44 11.18 7.26
CA ARG A 65 -10.37 11.11 5.79
C ARG A 65 -11.44 11.96 5.10
N ALA A 66 -12.60 12.12 5.73
CA ALA A 66 -13.71 12.93 5.22
C ALA A 66 -13.64 14.42 5.63
N GLY A 67 -12.67 14.82 6.46
CA GLY A 67 -12.56 16.17 7.00
C GLY A 67 -13.61 16.51 8.08
N ASP A 68 -14.25 15.51 8.69
CA ASP A 68 -15.15 15.72 9.84
C ASP A 68 -14.35 15.68 11.16
N ASP A 69 -13.58 16.74 11.38
CA ASP A 69 -12.69 16.87 12.54
C ASP A 69 -13.46 16.86 13.87
N LYS A 70 -14.74 17.27 13.85
CA LYS A 70 -15.59 17.32 15.05
C LYS A 70 -15.93 15.91 15.51
N SER A 71 -16.43 15.07 14.61
CA SER A 71 -16.75 13.68 14.93
C SER A 71 -15.49 12.88 15.26
N ALA A 72 -14.38 13.13 14.54
CA ALA A 72 -13.09 12.50 14.84
C ALA A 72 -12.61 12.82 16.26
N LYS A 73 -12.73 14.09 16.69
CA LYS A 73 -12.37 14.52 18.05
C LYS A 73 -13.22 13.82 19.11
N LEU A 74 -14.53 13.72 18.90
CA LEU A 74 -15.42 13.03 19.84
C LEU A 74 -15.06 11.53 19.98
N CYS A 75 -14.74 10.86 18.87
CA CYS A 75 -14.25 9.48 18.90
C CYS A 75 -12.96 9.36 19.72
N LEU A 76 -12.01 10.28 19.50
CA LEU A 76 -10.74 10.31 20.23
C LEU A 76 -10.93 10.56 21.73
N GLU A 77 -11.83 11.47 22.10
CA GLU A 77 -12.14 11.78 23.51
C GLU A 77 -12.75 10.57 24.22
N GLN A 78 -13.70 9.87 23.58
CA GLN A 78 -14.28 8.64 24.13
C GLN A 78 -13.23 7.53 24.31
N LEU A 79 -12.38 7.32 23.30
CA LEU A 79 -11.28 6.36 23.39
C LEU A 79 -10.28 6.74 24.48
N SER A 80 -9.92 8.02 24.60
CA SER A 80 -8.99 8.52 25.61
C SER A 80 -9.58 8.47 27.02
N GLN A 81 -10.89 8.68 27.20
CA GLN A 81 -11.56 8.55 28.49
C GLN A 81 -11.54 7.11 28.97
N ARG A 82 -11.67 6.16 28.05
CA ARG A 82 -11.72 4.73 28.33
C ARG A 82 -10.35 4.12 28.62
N PHE A 83 -9.38 4.35 27.74
CA PHE A 83 -8.06 3.69 27.80
C PHE A 83 -6.98 4.55 28.47
N GLY A 84 -7.28 5.81 28.72
CA GLY A 84 -6.35 6.77 29.30
C GLY A 84 -5.43 7.41 28.26
N PRO A 85 -4.87 8.60 28.57
CA PRO A 85 -4.01 9.34 27.66
C PRO A 85 -2.61 8.71 27.50
N SER A 86 -2.21 7.83 28.42
CA SER A 86 -0.90 7.16 28.41
C SER A 86 -0.88 5.86 27.60
N ASN A 87 -2.02 5.44 27.06
CA ASN A 87 -2.08 4.27 26.20
C ASN A 87 -1.39 4.59 24.85
N GLU A 88 -0.40 3.79 24.45
CA GLU A 88 0.41 4.00 23.23
C GLU A 88 -0.44 4.22 21.98
N LYS A 89 -1.52 3.43 21.84
CA LYS A 89 -2.44 3.54 20.70
C LYS A 89 -3.21 4.86 20.72
N ILE A 90 -3.63 5.32 21.90
CA ILE A 90 -4.27 6.64 22.07
C ILE A 90 -3.29 7.77 21.77
N MET A 91 -2.01 7.65 22.15
CA MET A 91 -0.98 8.61 21.78
C MET A 91 -0.83 8.71 20.26
N GLY A 92 -0.76 7.56 19.57
CA GLY A 92 -0.72 7.50 18.11
C GLY A 92 -1.95 8.14 17.45
N LEU A 93 -3.16 7.81 17.91
CA LEU A 93 -4.42 8.38 17.38
C LEU A 93 -4.55 9.88 17.65
N ARG A 94 -4.09 10.36 18.82
CA ARG A 94 -4.06 11.78 19.14
C ARG A 94 -3.11 12.54 18.22
N GLY A 95 -1.93 11.98 17.99
CA GLY A 95 -0.97 12.56 17.08
C GLY A 95 -1.51 12.60 15.63
N LEU A 96 -2.10 11.50 15.15
CA LEU A 96 -2.78 11.47 13.85
C LEU A 96 -3.87 12.55 13.73
N TYR A 97 -4.69 12.74 14.77
CA TYR A 97 -5.69 13.81 14.80
C TYR A 97 -5.03 15.19 14.67
N LYS A 98 -3.97 15.47 15.45
CA LYS A 98 -3.23 16.74 15.39
C LYS A 98 -2.64 16.99 14.01
N GLU A 99 -2.03 15.98 13.40
CA GLU A 99 -1.49 16.05 12.04
C GLU A 99 -2.57 16.37 11.01
N ALA A 100 -3.73 15.72 11.10
CA ALA A 100 -4.84 15.93 10.17
C ALA A 100 -5.46 17.33 10.30
N THR A 101 -5.50 17.88 11.51
CA THR A 101 -6.04 19.24 11.78
C THR A 101 -4.99 20.35 11.70
N ALA A 102 -3.75 20.04 11.33
CA ALA A 102 -2.68 21.02 11.23
C ALA A 102 -2.95 21.98 10.06
N GLU A 103 -2.93 23.28 10.32
CA GLU A 103 -3.16 24.30 9.29
C GLU A 103 -1.85 24.80 8.66
N LYS A 104 -0.74 24.68 9.40
CA LYS A 104 0.56 25.22 9.01
C LYS A 104 1.67 24.19 9.20
N MET A 105 2.76 24.37 8.46
CA MET A 105 3.98 23.57 8.63
C MET A 105 4.54 23.63 10.07
N SER A 106 4.36 24.75 10.76
CA SER A 106 4.76 24.89 12.17
C SER A 106 4.03 23.90 13.08
N ASP A 107 2.75 23.62 12.80
CA ASP A 107 1.94 22.72 13.64
C ASP A 107 2.40 21.27 13.44
N LEU A 108 2.79 20.90 12.22
CA LEU A 108 3.40 19.60 11.92
C LEU A 108 4.78 19.44 12.60
N GLU A 109 5.60 20.49 12.60
CA GLU A 109 6.87 20.50 13.33
C GLU A 109 6.67 20.39 14.85
N ASP A 110 5.61 20.98 15.40
CA ASP A 110 5.24 20.82 16.81
C ASP A 110 4.82 19.38 17.12
N CYS A 111 4.05 18.74 16.22
CA CYS A 111 3.68 17.32 16.32
C CYS A 111 4.91 16.40 16.28
N LEU A 112 5.85 16.66 15.36
CA LEU A 112 7.10 15.91 15.28
C LEU A 112 7.90 16.02 16.59
N ARG A 113 8.02 17.23 17.16
CA ARG A 113 8.70 17.44 18.45
C ARG A 113 7.99 16.75 19.61
N GLU A 114 6.67 16.62 19.57
CA GLU A 114 5.91 15.84 20.56
C GLU A 114 6.20 14.34 20.42
N TYR A 115 6.27 13.81 19.20
CA TYR A 115 6.69 12.43 18.98
C TYR A 115 8.10 12.15 19.46
N ASP A 116 9.06 13.03 19.16
CA ASP A 116 10.43 12.87 19.63
C ASP A 116 10.51 12.85 21.17
N ARG A 117 9.68 13.64 21.87
CA ARG A 117 9.59 13.59 23.34
C ARG A 117 9.01 12.28 23.84
N ILE A 118 7.91 11.81 23.25
CA ILE A 118 7.30 10.54 23.62
C ILE A 118 8.30 9.39 23.41
N LEU A 119 9.03 9.39 22.29
CA LEU A 119 10.01 8.35 21.99
C LEU A 119 11.29 8.46 22.82
N ALA A 120 11.61 9.64 23.36
CA ALA A 120 12.70 9.79 24.33
C ALA A 120 12.33 9.17 25.70
N GLU A 121 11.06 9.22 26.09
CA GLU A 121 10.56 8.61 27.33
C GLU A 121 10.28 7.10 27.16
N ASP A 122 9.65 6.72 26.06
CA ASP A 122 9.32 5.35 25.69
C ASP A 122 9.79 5.05 24.25
N PRO A 123 11.04 4.60 24.09
CA PRO A 123 11.58 4.30 22.78
C PRO A 123 10.80 3.23 22.04
N VAL A 124 10.07 2.31 22.69
CA VAL A 124 9.43 1.16 22.03
C VAL A 124 7.97 1.42 21.63
N ASN A 125 7.47 2.64 21.80
CA ASN A 125 6.11 3.03 21.43
C ASN A 125 5.88 2.95 19.90
N MET A 126 5.45 1.78 19.44
CA MET A 126 5.30 1.49 18.01
C MET A 126 4.27 2.37 17.29
N PRO A 127 3.08 2.67 17.86
CA PRO A 127 2.14 3.59 17.23
C PRO A 127 2.77 4.95 16.95
N VAL A 128 3.50 5.52 17.91
CA VAL A 128 4.16 6.82 17.75
C VAL A 128 5.34 6.76 16.79
N ARG A 129 6.15 5.69 16.80
CA ARG A 129 7.21 5.49 15.79
C ARG A 129 6.65 5.50 14.37
N LYS A 130 5.56 4.75 14.12
CA LYS A 130 4.90 4.74 12.80
C LYS A 130 4.34 6.11 12.43
N ARG A 131 3.75 6.85 13.37
CA ARG A 131 3.31 8.24 13.12
C ARG A 131 4.46 9.18 12.80
N ARG A 132 5.60 9.06 13.49
CA ARG A 132 6.81 9.85 13.22
C ARG A 132 7.32 9.65 11.79
N VAL A 133 7.32 8.41 11.28
CA VAL A 133 7.64 8.15 9.87
C VAL A 133 6.62 8.85 8.95
N ALA A 134 5.33 8.68 9.22
CA ALA A 134 4.27 9.24 8.39
C ALA A 134 4.33 10.77 8.29
N ILE A 135 4.57 11.48 9.41
CA ILE A 135 4.66 12.94 9.42
C ILE A 135 5.93 13.42 8.70
N LEU A 136 7.06 12.73 8.83
CA LEU A 136 8.29 13.07 8.09
C LEU A 136 8.07 12.97 6.58
N ARG A 137 7.30 11.96 6.13
CA ARG A 137 6.88 11.84 4.73
C ARG A 137 5.98 13.00 4.31
N SER A 138 4.96 13.36 5.09
CA SER A 138 4.04 14.46 4.74
C SER A 138 4.73 15.82 4.69
N MET A 139 5.77 16.02 5.50
CA MET A 139 6.61 17.22 5.48
C MET A 139 7.66 17.23 4.35
N SER A 140 7.64 16.27 3.42
CA SER A 140 8.63 16.14 2.34
C SER A 140 10.09 16.01 2.84
N ARG A 141 10.29 15.28 3.95
CA ARG A 141 11.61 14.99 4.55
C ARG A 141 11.99 13.51 4.36
N PRO A 142 12.24 13.03 3.13
CA PRO A 142 12.37 11.60 2.83
C PRO A 142 13.60 10.95 3.49
N LEU A 143 14.72 11.65 3.63
CA LEU A 143 15.94 11.11 4.25
C LEU A 143 15.76 10.85 5.75
N ASP A 144 15.05 11.75 6.44
CA ASP A 144 14.71 11.59 7.85
C ASP A 144 13.72 10.43 8.04
N ALA A 145 12.74 10.31 7.14
CA ALA A 145 11.79 9.19 7.14
C ALA A 145 12.48 7.84 6.90
N ILE A 146 13.45 7.78 5.98
CA ILE A 146 14.30 6.59 5.75
C ILE A 146 15.06 6.23 7.03
N SER A 147 15.71 7.20 7.66
CA SER A 147 16.47 6.96 8.90
C SER A 147 15.56 6.42 10.01
N ALA A 148 14.38 7.02 10.17
CA ALA A 148 13.36 6.57 11.14
C ALA A 148 12.84 5.16 10.85
N LEU A 149 12.66 4.78 9.58
CA LEU A 149 12.25 3.44 9.17
C LEU A 149 13.33 2.40 9.42
N VAL A 150 14.61 2.74 9.17
CA VAL A 150 15.73 1.85 9.47
C VAL A 150 15.79 1.58 10.98
N GLU A 151 15.70 2.60 11.83
CA GLU A 151 15.64 2.43 13.29
C GLU A 151 14.42 1.60 13.74
N LEU A 152 13.28 1.75 13.06
CA LEU A 152 12.09 0.95 13.33
C LEU A 152 12.34 -0.52 12.99
N LEU A 153 12.90 -0.81 11.82
CA LEU A 153 13.17 -2.16 11.33
C LEU A 153 14.31 -2.87 12.07
N GLU A 154 15.26 -2.12 12.64
CA GLU A 154 16.25 -2.67 13.58
C GLU A 154 15.58 -3.24 14.83
N ALA A 155 14.50 -2.60 15.31
CA ALA A 155 13.74 -3.08 16.46
C ALA A 155 12.70 -4.14 16.09
N VAL A 156 12.05 -4.00 14.93
CA VAL A 156 10.96 -4.88 14.46
C VAL A 156 11.23 -5.30 13.00
N PRO A 157 12.15 -6.25 12.77
CA PRO A 157 12.53 -6.66 11.41
C PRO A 157 11.42 -7.43 10.69
N THR A 158 10.38 -7.86 11.41
CA THR A 158 9.24 -8.62 10.87
C THR A 158 8.06 -7.73 10.44
N ASP A 159 8.22 -6.40 10.42
CA ASP A 159 7.17 -5.49 9.95
C ASP A 159 7.24 -5.33 8.43
N ALA A 160 6.42 -6.12 7.72
CA ALA A 160 6.36 -6.08 6.25
C ALA A 160 5.88 -4.72 5.71
N GLU A 161 5.02 -4.01 6.45
CA GLU A 161 4.53 -2.68 6.04
C GLU A 161 5.68 -1.68 6.06
N ALA A 162 6.49 -1.68 7.13
CA ALA A 162 7.66 -0.81 7.23
C ALA A 162 8.70 -1.08 6.12
N TRP A 163 8.93 -2.35 5.75
CA TRP A 163 9.78 -2.70 4.61
C TRP A 163 9.24 -2.17 3.27
N CYS A 164 7.91 -2.24 3.07
CA CYS A 164 7.28 -1.69 1.86
C CYS A 164 7.39 -0.17 1.80
N GLU A 165 7.14 0.51 2.91
CA GLU A 165 7.29 1.97 3.03
C GLU A 165 8.73 2.43 2.76
N LEU A 166 9.71 1.67 3.26
CA LEU A 166 11.12 1.91 3.01
C LEU A 166 11.48 1.70 1.53
N ALA A 167 10.93 0.66 0.90
CA ALA A 167 11.11 0.41 -0.53
C ALA A 167 10.60 1.58 -1.40
N ASP A 168 9.41 2.08 -1.09
CA ASP A 168 8.80 3.22 -1.78
C ASP A 168 9.63 4.50 -1.63
N LEU A 169 10.10 4.79 -0.40
CA LEU A 169 10.98 5.94 -0.16
C LEU A 169 12.30 5.82 -0.93
N TYR A 170 12.97 4.66 -0.88
CA TYR A 170 14.19 4.45 -1.64
C TYR A 170 13.96 4.63 -3.14
N GLN A 171 12.86 4.10 -3.68
CA GLN A 171 12.53 4.26 -5.09
C GLN A 171 12.29 5.74 -5.44
N SER A 172 11.60 6.50 -4.59
CA SER A 172 11.40 7.95 -4.79
C SER A 172 12.71 8.75 -4.82
N GLN A 173 13.75 8.25 -4.13
CA GLN A 173 15.09 8.84 -4.11
C GLN A 173 16.01 8.28 -5.21
N GLY A 174 15.50 7.44 -6.11
CA GLY A 174 16.29 6.80 -7.18
C GLY A 174 17.23 5.69 -6.69
N MET A 175 17.09 5.23 -5.45
CA MET A 175 17.88 4.18 -4.82
C MET A 175 17.29 2.79 -5.12
N SER A 176 17.22 2.42 -6.39
CA SER A 176 16.50 1.21 -6.83
C SER A 176 17.05 -0.09 -6.23
N SER A 177 18.35 -0.22 -6.00
CA SER A 177 18.93 -1.41 -5.35
C SER A 177 18.41 -1.61 -3.93
N GLN A 178 18.33 -0.54 -3.13
CA GLN A 178 17.83 -0.58 -1.77
C GLN A 178 16.31 -0.80 -1.75
N ALA A 179 15.59 -0.26 -2.72
CA ALA A 179 14.16 -0.52 -2.89
C ALA A 179 13.89 -2.01 -3.18
N ILE A 180 14.66 -2.61 -4.10
CA ILE A 180 14.58 -4.04 -4.43
C ILE A 180 14.89 -4.91 -3.20
N PHE A 181 15.94 -4.57 -2.44
CA PHE A 181 16.25 -5.29 -1.21
C PHE A 181 15.10 -5.22 -0.20
N SER A 182 14.56 -4.02 0.03
CA SER A 182 13.50 -3.78 1.02
C SER A 182 12.22 -4.56 0.67
N ILE A 183 11.83 -4.62 -0.61
CA ILE A 183 10.65 -5.40 -1.01
C ILE A 183 10.90 -6.92 -0.93
N GLU A 184 12.14 -7.38 -1.12
CA GLU A 184 12.52 -8.78 -0.95
C GLU A 184 12.39 -9.21 0.52
N GLU A 185 12.82 -8.38 1.46
CA GLU A 185 12.62 -8.61 2.89
C GLU A 185 11.12 -8.66 3.24
N ALA A 186 10.31 -7.75 2.68
CA ALA A 186 8.85 -7.79 2.85
C ALA A 186 8.23 -9.11 2.34
N LEU A 187 8.74 -9.63 1.22
CA LEU A 187 8.30 -10.92 0.64
C LEU A 187 8.74 -12.13 1.47
N LEU A 188 9.86 -12.07 2.19
CA LEU A 188 10.25 -13.13 3.14
C LEU A 188 9.24 -13.25 4.28
N ILE A 189 8.70 -12.11 4.74
CA ILE A 189 7.68 -12.06 5.80
C ILE A 189 6.30 -12.47 5.24
N SER A 190 5.96 -12.00 4.04
CA SER A 190 4.65 -12.21 3.41
C SER A 190 4.75 -12.85 2.01
N PRO A 191 5.11 -14.15 1.92
CA PRO A 191 5.44 -14.80 0.64
C PRO A 191 4.23 -15.02 -0.29
N HIS A 192 3.01 -14.90 0.22
CA HIS A 192 1.77 -15.09 -0.55
C HIS A 192 1.12 -13.77 -0.99
N SER A 193 1.78 -12.63 -0.76
CA SER A 193 1.28 -11.32 -1.15
C SER A 193 1.50 -11.07 -2.64
N TRP A 194 0.48 -11.39 -3.45
CA TRP A 194 0.49 -11.23 -4.91
C TRP A 194 0.85 -9.81 -5.36
N ASN A 195 0.42 -8.79 -4.63
CA ASN A 195 0.73 -7.39 -4.88
C ASN A 195 2.22 -7.08 -4.67
N LEU A 196 2.84 -7.65 -3.63
CA LEU A 196 4.28 -7.46 -3.38
C LEU A 196 5.13 -8.18 -4.44
N HIS A 197 4.70 -9.34 -4.94
CA HIS A 197 5.35 -9.99 -6.08
C HIS A 197 5.33 -9.11 -7.33
N ALA A 198 4.20 -8.48 -7.66
CA ALA A 198 4.14 -7.55 -8.79
C ALA A 198 4.99 -6.30 -8.56
N LEU A 199 4.97 -5.73 -7.35
CA LEU A 199 5.78 -4.56 -7.02
C LEU A 199 7.29 -4.87 -7.12
N ALA A 200 7.73 -6.03 -6.65
CA ALA A 200 9.12 -6.48 -6.82
C ALA A 200 9.47 -6.70 -8.30
N GLY A 201 8.54 -7.28 -9.08
CA GLY A 201 8.68 -7.39 -10.53
C GLY A 201 8.83 -6.04 -11.23
N GLU A 202 8.06 -5.04 -10.80
CA GLU A 202 8.10 -3.67 -11.31
C GLU A 202 9.42 -2.97 -10.98
N LEU A 203 9.89 -3.05 -9.73
CA LEU A 203 11.17 -2.46 -9.33
C LEU A 203 12.35 -3.05 -10.12
N LEU A 204 12.35 -4.36 -10.33
CA LEU A 204 13.35 -5.02 -11.19
C LEU A 204 13.24 -4.57 -12.66
N TYR A 205 12.01 -4.41 -13.17
CA TYR A 205 11.80 -3.92 -14.54
C TYR A 205 12.30 -2.49 -14.72
N ILE A 206 12.01 -1.60 -13.76
CA ILE A 206 12.46 -0.21 -13.78
C ILE A 206 13.98 -0.15 -13.70
N GLY A 207 14.59 -0.88 -12.77
CA GLY A 207 16.05 -0.94 -12.60
C GLY A 207 16.78 -1.51 -13.83
N ALA A 208 16.14 -2.41 -14.57
CA ALA A 208 16.67 -2.94 -15.83
C ALA A 208 16.48 -1.97 -17.01
N SER A 209 15.37 -1.22 -17.04
CA SER A 209 15.07 -0.29 -18.13
C SER A 209 15.96 0.95 -18.15
N SER A 210 16.59 1.28 -17.02
CA SER A 210 17.52 2.41 -16.88
C SER A 210 18.99 2.06 -17.17
N ALA A 211 19.33 0.77 -17.25
CA ALA A 211 20.69 0.29 -17.47
C ALA A 211 21.01 0.08 -18.96
N GLU A 212 22.30 0.03 -19.30
CA GLU A 212 22.74 -0.39 -20.64
C GLU A 212 22.31 -1.83 -20.94
N VAL A 213 22.09 -2.14 -22.22
CA VAL A 213 21.65 -3.46 -22.64
C VAL A 213 22.82 -4.43 -22.53
N ASP A 214 22.86 -5.16 -21.42
CA ASP A 214 23.84 -6.20 -21.17
C ASP A 214 23.17 -7.49 -20.68
N THR A 215 24.01 -8.50 -20.43
CA THR A 215 23.58 -9.77 -19.86
C THR A 215 22.91 -9.61 -18.48
N SER A 216 23.31 -8.63 -17.68
CA SER A 216 22.75 -8.39 -16.35
C SER A 216 21.30 -7.89 -16.43
N THR A 217 21.02 -6.98 -17.36
CA THR A 217 19.69 -6.45 -17.67
C THR A 217 18.73 -7.58 -18.07
N CYS A 218 19.16 -8.52 -18.92
CA CYS A 218 18.33 -9.69 -19.28
C CYS A 218 18.03 -10.61 -18.10
N ARG A 219 18.95 -10.76 -17.14
CA ARG A 219 18.70 -11.53 -15.90
C ARG A 219 17.69 -10.84 -15.00
N LEU A 220 17.78 -9.52 -14.84
CA LEU A 220 16.84 -8.73 -14.06
C LEU A 220 15.43 -8.80 -14.64
N ILE A 221 15.28 -8.65 -15.96
CA ILE A 221 13.99 -8.79 -16.65
C ILE A 221 13.45 -10.22 -16.52
N SER A 222 14.29 -11.25 -16.66
CA SER A 222 13.86 -12.64 -16.48
C SER A 222 13.34 -12.89 -15.06
N ARG A 223 13.96 -12.27 -14.04
CA ARG A 223 13.48 -12.33 -12.65
C ARG A 223 12.18 -11.54 -12.46
N SER A 224 12.04 -10.39 -13.10
CA SER A 224 10.80 -9.61 -13.15
C SER A 224 9.64 -10.43 -13.72
N ILE A 225 9.84 -11.12 -14.85
CA ILE A 225 8.85 -12.02 -15.47
C ILE A 225 8.41 -13.13 -14.50
N ARG A 226 9.35 -13.75 -13.77
CA ARG A 226 9.02 -14.78 -12.77
C ARG A 226 8.16 -14.22 -11.64
N LEU A 227 8.47 -13.03 -11.14
CA LEU A 227 7.71 -12.39 -10.06
C LEU A 227 6.30 -11.99 -10.53
N PHE A 228 6.15 -11.43 -11.73
CA PHE A 228 4.83 -11.17 -12.29
C PHE A 228 4.04 -12.47 -12.53
N SER A 229 4.71 -13.54 -12.97
CA SER A 229 4.09 -14.87 -13.11
C SER A 229 3.59 -15.41 -11.77
N ARG A 230 4.38 -15.26 -10.70
CA ARG A 230 3.97 -15.64 -9.34
C ARG A 230 2.81 -14.79 -8.82
N SER A 231 2.81 -13.50 -9.14
CA SER A 231 1.73 -12.58 -8.78
C SER A 231 0.39 -13.04 -9.38
N ILE A 232 0.35 -13.35 -10.68
CA ILE A 232 -0.89 -13.82 -11.35
C ILE A 232 -1.26 -15.25 -10.98
N GLU A 233 -0.29 -16.09 -10.59
CA GLU A 233 -0.56 -17.44 -10.06
C GLU A 233 -1.29 -17.36 -8.72
N LEU A 234 -0.92 -16.41 -7.87
CA LEU A 234 -1.54 -16.16 -6.57
C LEU A 234 -2.88 -15.41 -6.69
N CYS A 235 -3.04 -14.54 -7.71
CA CYS A 235 -4.28 -13.81 -7.97
C CYS A 235 -4.59 -13.74 -9.48
N GLU A 236 -5.52 -14.59 -9.94
CA GLU A 236 -5.84 -14.71 -11.37
C GLU A 236 -6.42 -13.43 -11.99
N ASN A 237 -7.07 -12.56 -11.20
CA ASN A 237 -7.73 -11.35 -11.68
C ASN A 237 -6.92 -10.07 -11.44
N TYR A 238 -5.62 -10.19 -11.19
CA TYR A 238 -4.79 -9.03 -10.88
C TYR A 238 -4.27 -8.30 -12.13
N LEU A 239 -4.92 -7.19 -12.47
CA LEU A 239 -4.64 -6.39 -13.67
C LEU A 239 -3.18 -5.96 -13.79
N ARG A 240 -2.60 -5.39 -12.71
CA ARG A 240 -1.21 -4.90 -12.69
C ARG A 240 -0.20 -6.05 -12.89
N GLY A 241 -0.52 -7.25 -12.43
CA GLY A 241 0.28 -8.46 -12.67
C GLY A 241 0.41 -8.80 -14.16
N TYR A 242 -0.71 -8.85 -14.90
CA TYR A 242 -0.67 -9.09 -16.35
C TYR A 242 -0.08 -7.92 -17.14
N TYR A 243 -0.32 -6.69 -16.71
CA TYR A 243 0.27 -5.49 -17.31
C TYR A 243 1.79 -5.55 -17.28
N GLY A 244 2.37 -5.80 -16.10
CA GLY A 244 3.81 -5.94 -15.92
C GLY A 244 4.37 -7.15 -16.66
N LEU A 245 3.66 -8.27 -16.66
CA LEU A 245 4.06 -9.47 -17.40
C LEU A 245 4.14 -9.21 -18.91
N ALA A 246 3.12 -8.54 -19.49
CA ALA A 246 3.11 -8.19 -20.91
C ALA A 246 4.29 -7.28 -21.25
N LEU A 247 4.55 -6.23 -20.46
CA LEU A 247 5.69 -5.34 -20.66
C LEU A 247 7.04 -6.05 -20.55
N ALA A 248 7.27 -6.78 -19.47
CA ALA A 248 8.55 -7.44 -19.23
C ALA A 248 8.87 -8.50 -20.28
N THR A 249 7.86 -9.26 -20.73
CA THR A 249 8.03 -10.26 -21.80
C THR A 249 8.23 -9.60 -23.16
N SER A 250 7.50 -8.53 -23.51
CA SER A 250 7.73 -7.77 -24.75
C SER A 250 9.13 -7.16 -24.79
N PHE A 251 9.57 -6.56 -23.67
CA PHE A 251 10.91 -5.99 -23.56
C PHE A 251 11.99 -7.06 -23.77
N LEU A 252 11.86 -8.22 -23.13
CA LEU A 252 12.84 -9.30 -23.29
C LEU A 252 12.88 -9.84 -24.73
N LEU A 253 11.73 -9.98 -25.39
CA LEU A 253 11.65 -10.42 -26.79
C LEU A 253 12.37 -9.44 -27.75
N GLU A 254 12.15 -8.14 -27.56
CA GLU A 254 12.84 -7.10 -28.34
C GLU A 254 14.36 -7.16 -28.11
N LYS A 255 14.82 -7.22 -26.85
CA LYS A 255 16.25 -7.23 -26.53
C LYS A 255 16.95 -8.53 -26.93
N GLN A 256 16.28 -9.68 -26.84
CA GLN A 256 16.87 -10.95 -27.27
C GLN A 256 17.09 -10.99 -28.79
N SER A 257 16.22 -10.33 -29.57
CA SER A 257 16.45 -10.16 -31.01
C SER A 257 17.74 -9.37 -31.29
N LEU A 258 18.01 -8.32 -30.51
CA LEU A 258 19.23 -7.49 -30.59
C LEU A 258 20.49 -8.24 -30.12
N LEU A 259 20.39 -9.02 -29.04
CA LEU A 259 21.53 -9.75 -28.46
C LEU A 259 21.93 -10.98 -29.28
N SER A 260 20.97 -11.67 -29.90
CA SER A 260 21.23 -12.80 -30.81
C SER A 260 22.09 -12.44 -32.02
N ILE A 261 22.19 -11.14 -32.34
CA ILE A 261 23.06 -10.59 -33.38
C ILE A 261 24.52 -10.44 -32.89
N SER A 262 24.78 -10.51 -31.57
CA SER A 262 26.05 -10.07 -30.98
C SER A 262 26.92 -11.12 -30.28
N GLN A 263 26.45 -12.28 -29.78
CA GLN A 263 27.36 -13.39 -29.37
C GLN A 263 26.71 -14.74 -29.02
N ASN A 264 27.45 -15.82 -29.34
CA ASN A 264 27.25 -17.24 -28.99
C ASN A 264 27.77 -17.55 -27.58
N ASP A 265 27.06 -17.17 -26.51
CA ASP A 265 27.47 -17.56 -25.16
C ASP A 265 26.42 -18.42 -24.44
N SER A 266 26.82 -19.66 -24.16
CA SER A 266 25.96 -20.79 -23.78
C SER A 266 25.74 -20.93 -22.27
N SER A 267 25.59 -19.82 -21.54
CA SER A 267 25.36 -19.83 -20.08
C SER A 267 24.03 -19.21 -19.66
N PHE A 268 23.16 -18.90 -20.62
CA PHE A 268 21.88 -18.23 -20.37
C PHE A 268 20.77 -19.24 -20.10
N ASP A 269 20.34 -19.32 -18.84
CA ASP A 269 19.12 -20.02 -18.39
C ASP A 269 17.86 -19.20 -18.76
N THR A 270 17.79 -18.80 -20.03
CA THR A 270 16.64 -18.09 -20.61
C THR A 270 15.54 -19.10 -20.87
N GLN A 271 14.32 -18.80 -20.41
CA GLN A 271 13.12 -19.49 -20.86
C GLN A 271 13.16 -19.62 -22.38
N SER A 272 12.85 -20.80 -22.91
CA SER A 272 12.90 -21.03 -24.35
C SER A 272 12.07 -19.97 -25.08
N LEU A 273 12.61 -19.39 -26.16
CA LEU A 273 11.95 -18.32 -26.93
C LEU A 273 10.46 -18.64 -27.25
N PRO A 274 10.09 -19.89 -27.61
CA PRO A 274 8.68 -20.26 -27.79
C PRO A 274 7.82 -20.15 -26.52
N THR A 275 8.38 -20.47 -25.35
CA THR A 275 7.69 -20.30 -24.06
C THR A 275 7.45 -18.83 -23.76
N LEU A 276 8.45 -17.97 -24.01
CA LEU A 276 8.33 -16.54 -23.78
C LEU A 276 7.27 -15.89 -24.68
N GLN A 277 7.24 -16.26 -25.96
CA GLN A 277 6.20 -15.80 -26.89
C GLN A 277 4.79 -16.24 -26.47
N LYS A 278 4.62 -17.50 -26.04
CA LYS A 278 3.35 -18.00 -25.51
C LYS A 278 2.92 -17.26 -24.25
N LEU A 279 3.85 -16.97 -23.35
CA LEU A 279 3.58 -16.25 -22.11
C LEU A 279 3.17 -14.79 -22.39
N ASN A 280 3.85 -14.12 -23.33
CA ASN A 280 3.50 -12.78 -23.77
C ASN A 280 2.08 -12.75 -24.37
N ALA A 281 1.78 -13.64 -25.31
CA ALA A 281 0.45 -13.74 -25.92
C ALA A 281 -0.65 -14.06 -24.89
N PHE A 282 -0.36 -14.94 -23.93
CA PHE A 282 -1.26 -15.25 -22.82
C PHE A 282 -1.54 -14.01 -21.96
N ALA A 283 -0.48 -13.27 -21.57
CA ALA A 283 -0.60 -12.08 -20.73
C ALA A 283 -1.42 -10.98 -21.43
N ILE A 284 -1.14 -10.71 -22.71
CA ILE A 284 -1.87 -9.71 -23.50
C ILE A 284 -3.34 -10.09 -23.64
N LYS A 285 -3.65 -11.36 -23.93
CA LYS A 285 -5.03 -11.84 -24.05
C LYS A 285 -5.79 -11.67 -22.73
N LYS A 286 -5.23 -12.15 -21.62
CA LYS A 286 -5.85 -12.01 -20.29
C LYS A 286 -6.02 -10.55 -19.88
N LEU A 287 -5.02 -9.70 -20.17
CA LEU A 287 -5.12 -8.26 -19.92
C LEU A 287 -6.28 -7.63 -20.71
N HIS A 288 -6.43 -7.97 -21.98
CA HIS A 288 -7.55 -7.51 -22.81
C HIS A 288 -8.91 -7.97 -22.26
N ASP A 289 -9.03 -9.24 -21.85
CA ASP A 289 -10.26 -9.78 -21.27
C ASP A 289 -10.64 -9.05 -19.96
N LEU A 290 -9.67 -8.80 -19.08
CA LEU A 290 -9.87 -8.04 -17.84
C LEU A 290 -10.27 -6.57 -18.09
N VAL A 291 -9.63 -5.91 -19.06
CA VAL A 291 -9.99 -4.54 -19.44
C VAL A 291 -11.42 -4.48 -19.97
N LYS A 292 -11.83 -5.47 -20.77
CA LYS A 292 -13.19 -5.57 -21.32
C LYS A 292 -14.23 -5.77 -20.22
N SER A 293 -14.01 -6.72 -19.31
CA SER A 293 -14.96 -7.01 -18.21
C SER A 293 -15.13 -5.79 -17.31
N ARG A 294 -14.02 -5.21 -16.84
CA ARG A 294 -14.03 -4.04 -15.93
C ARG A 294 -14.54 -2.77 -16.59
N SER A 295 -14.50 -2.65 -17.92
CA SER A 295 -15.10 -1.51 -18.64
C SER A 295 -16.63 -1.63 -18.79
N SER A 296 -17.20 -2.82 -18.61
CA SER A 296 -18.65 -3.03 -18.63
C SER A 296 -19.29 -2.84 -17.25
N GLU A 297 -18.54 -3.07 -16.18
CA GLU A 297 -18.96 -2.93 -14.77
C GLU A 297 -18.50 -1.59 -14.18
N TYR A 298 -19.00 -0.47 -14.73
CA TYR A 298 -18.51 0.88 -14.40
C TYR A 298 -18.62 1.25 -12.90
N ASP A 299 -19.61 0.71 -12.18
CA ASP A 299 -19.88 1.05 -10.78
C ASP A 299 -18.96 0.35 -9.76
N GLU A 300 -18.31 -0.78 -10.12
CA GLU A 300 -17.50 -1.56 -9.17
C GLU A 300 -16.00 -1.21 -9.19
N TRP A 301 -15.50 -0.55 -10.25
CA TRP A 301 -14.06 -0.37 -10.50
C TRP A 301 -13.60 1.09 -10.58
N GLU A 302 -14.36 2.03 -10.02
CA GLU A 302 -14.08 3.48 -10.05
C GLU A 302 -12.66 3.82 -9.54
N TYR A 303 -12.14 3.07 -8.56
CA TYR A 303 -10.81 3.27 -7.96
C TYR A 303 -9.62 2.70 -8.77
N SER A 304 -9.88 1.86 -9.77
CA SER A 304 -8.86 1.33 -10.67
C SER A 304 -8.91 2.00 -12.05
N GLN A 305 -9.59 3.14 -12.20
CA GLN A 305 -9.71 3.81 -13.49
C GLN A 305 -8.35 4.19 -14.08
N SER A 306 -7.41 4.66 -13.26
CA SER A 306 -6.04 4.97 -13.72
C SER A 306 -5.31 3.73 -14.25
N GLU A 307 -5.39 2.60 -13.54
CA GLU A 307 -4.82 1.32 -13.98
C GLU A 307 -5.50 0.81 -15.26
N LEU A 308 -6.82 0.96 -15.37
CA LEU A 308 -7.59 0.59 -16.56
C LEU A 308 -7.22 1.45 -17.77
N ILE A 309 -7.07 2.76 -17.59
CA ILE A 309 -6.62 3.67 -18.65
C ILE A 309 -5.20 3.30 -19.09
N ALA A 310 -4.29 3.05 -18.16
CA ALA A 310 -2.93 2.62 -18.47
C ALA A 310 -2.91 1.30 -19.23
N ALA A 311 -3.73 0.32 -18.81
CA ALA A 311 -3.86 -0.97 -19.49
C ALA A 311 -4.42 -0.84 -20.91
N LYS A 312 -5.45 -0.02 -21.12
CA LYS A 312 -5.98 0.31 -22.46
C LYS A 312 -4.89 0.91 -23.35
N GLY A 313 -4.19 1.93 -22.84
CA GLY A 313 -3.10 2.58 -23.57
C GLY A 313 -1.92 1.65 -23.91
N LEU A 314 -1.64 0.65 -23.06
CA LEU A 314 -0.66 -0.39 -23.41
C LEU A 314 -1.16 -1.29 -24.55
N LEU A 315 -2.40 -1.76 -24.47
CA LEU A 315 -2.98 -2.65 -25.49
C LEU A 315 -3.05 -1.96 -26.86
N ASP A 316 -3.36 -0.67 -26.90
CA ASP A 316 -3.42 0.08 -28.16
C ASP A 316 -2.03 0.26 -28.79
N ARG A 317 -1.00 0.58 -27.98
CA ARG A 317 0.40 0.60 -28.45
C ARG A 317 0.88 -0.75 -28.99
N LEU A 318 0.49 -1.84 -28.33
CA LEU A 318 0.87 -3.19 -28.79
C LEU A 318 0.18 -3.57 -30.11
N LYS A 319 -1.06 -3.12 -30.34
CA LYS A 319 -1.74 -3.31 -31.64
C LYS A 319 -1.05 -2.54 -32.75
N GLU A 320 -0.68 -1.30 -32.50
CA GLU A 320 0.05 -0.46 -33.48
C GLU A 320 1.40 -1.08 -33.86
N SER A 321 2.12 -1.68 -32.91
CA SER A 321 3.40 -2.36 -33.20
C SER A 321 3.27 -3.65 -34.02
N ALA A 322 2.06 -4.21 -34.14
CA ALA A 322 1.78 -5.46 -34.84
C ALA A 322 1.15 -5.25 -36.24
N ALA A 323 0.78 -4.02 -36.57
CA ALA A 323 0.17 -3.62 -37.86
C ALA A 323 1.24 -3.09 -38.83
#